data_AF-A0A6N6W6G0-F1
#
_entry.id   AF-A0A6N6W6G0-F1
#
_cell.length_a   1.000
_cell.length_b   1.000
_cell.length_c   1.000
_cell.angle_alpha   90.00
_cell.angle_beta   90.00
_cell.angle_gamma   90.00
#
_symmetry.space_group_name_H-M   'P 1'
#
loop_
_entity.id
_entity.type
_entity.pdbx_description
1 polymer ?
#
loop_
_entity_poly.entity_id
_entity_poly.type
_entity_poly.pdbx_seq_one_letter_code
_entity_poly.pdbx_strand_id
1 'polypeptide(L)' 'MASIKLCEAEMQALYGLGYEAIALYVMAIRPRMDFATGMVGVAPRISWQALREWIYVEPLLICTES' A
#
# COMPACT_ATOMS: atom_id res chain seq x y z
N MET A 1 8.74 14.65 -8.24
CA MET A 1 8.48 13.27 -7.75
C MET A 1 8.09 13.36 -6.29
N ALA A 2 6.95 12.80 -5.90
CA ALA A 2 6.55 12.74 -4.50
C ALA A 2 7.41 11.68 -3.78
N SER A 3 8.18 12.09 -2.77
CA SER A 3 8.93 11.16 -1.93
C SER A 3 8.09 10.78 -0.72
N ILE A 4 7.76 9.49 -0.57
CA ILE A 4 7.13 8.98 0.66
C ILE A 4 8.24 8.73 1.67
N LYS A 5 8.22 9.43 2.81
CA LYS A 5 9.14 9.21 3.92
C LYS A 5 8.44 8.33 4.96
N LEU A 6 9.01 7.15 5.22
CA LEU A 6 8.59 6.28 6.31
C LEU A 6 9.37 6.62 7.57
N CYS A 7 8.72 6.64 8.73
CA CYS A 7 9.39 6.79 10.02
C CYS A 7 9.92 5.43 10.53
N GLU A 8 10.75 5.46 11.56
CA GLU A 8 11.40 4.25 12.08
C GLU A 8 10.39 3.23 12.63
N ALA A 9 9.33 3.70 13.28
CA ALA A 9 8.25 2.82 13.77
C ALA A 9 7.50 2.13 12.63
N GLU A 10 7.26 2.83 11.53
CA GLU A 10 6.62 2.26 10.33
C GLU A 10 7.55 1.27 9.64
N MET A 11 8.84 1.59 9.55
CA MET A 11 9.85 0.67 9.03
C MET A 11 9.93 -0.61 9.87
N GLN A 12 9.92 -0.52 11.21
CA GLN A 12 9.90 -1.68 12.09
C GLN A 12 8.61 -2.50 11.95
N ALA A 13 7.46 -1.84 11.83
CA ALA A 13 6.18 -2.52 11.63
C ALA A 13 6.12 -3.24 10.27
N LEU A 14 6.76 -2.70 9.24
CA LEU A 14 6.89 -3.31 7.91
C LEU A 14 7.96 -4.39 7.86
N TYR A 15 8.89 -4.42 8.82
CA TYR A 15 9.98 -5.37 8.85
C TYR A 15 9.46 -6.78 9.16
N GLY A 16 9.63 -7.71 8.22
CA GLY A 16 9.14 -9.10 8.33
C GLY A 16 7.77 -9.35 7.70
N LEU A 17 7.12 -8.34 7.13
CA LEU A 17 5.91 -8.52 6.32
C LEU A 17 6.26 -8.90 4.88
N GLY A 18 5.34 -9.60 4.21
CA GLY A 18 5.46 -9.89 2.78
C GLY A 18 5.39 -8.61 1.94
N TYR A 19 5.99 -8.65 0.74
CA TYR A 19 6.02 -7.50 -0.18
C TYR A 19 4.62 -6.96 -0.50
N GLU A 20 3.63 -7.84 -0.61
CA GLU A 20 2.22 -7.49 -0.82
C GLU A 20 1.68 -6.54 0.26
N ALA A 21 2.02 -6.80 1.52
CA ALA A 21 1.57 -5.98 2.65
C ALA A 21 2.29 -4.63 2.69
N ILE A 22 3.56 -4.60 2.28
CA ILE A 22 4.32 -3.35 2.12
C ILE A 22 3.71 -2.51 0.99
N ALA A 23 3.41 -3.11 -0.16
CA ALA A 23 2.78 -2.44 -1.30
C ALA A 23 1.39 -1.91 -0.92
N LEU A 24 0.56 -2.71 -0.25
CA LEU A 24 -0.73 -2.29 0.29
C LEU A 24 -0.58 -1.08 1.21
N TYR A 25 0.34 -1.14 2.17
CA TYR A 25 0.54 -0.05 3.12
C TYR A 25 1.00 1.25 2.43
N VAL A 26 2.02 1.17 1.56
CA VAL A 26 2.62 2.33 0.91
C VAL A 26 1.70 2.94 -0.16
N MET A 27 1.06 2.11 -0.99
CA MET A 27 0.25 2.58 -2.13
C MET A 27 -1.16 2.99 -1.73
N ALA A 28 -1.82 2.23 -0.85
CA ALA A 28 -3.25 2.40 -0.58
C ALA A 28 -3.53 3.07 0.76
N ILE A 29 -2.82 2.65 1.81
CA ILE A 29 -3.15 3.03 3.18
C ILE A 29 -2.47 4.35 3.58
N ARG A 30 -1.17 4.51 3.32
CA ARG A 30 -0.39 5.68 3.74
C ARG A 30 -0.92 7.01 3.20
N PRO A 31 -1.37 7.14 1.94
CA PRO A 31 -1.96 8.39 1.44
C PRO A 31 -3.25 8.81 2.14
N ARG A 32 -3.90 7.89 2.86
CA ARG A 32 -5.17 8.09 3.57
C ARG A 32 -4.99 8.13 5.09
N MET A 33 -3.75 8.23 5.54
CA MET A 33 -3.44 8.48 6.94
C MET A 33 -4.02 9.82 7.36
N ASP A 34 -4.65 9.86 8.53
CA ASP A 34 -5.05 11.13 9.12
C ASP A 34 -3.81 11.82 9.68
N PHE A 35 -3.34 12.86 8.98
CA PHE A 35 -2.16 13.63 9.39
C PHE A 35 -2.40 14.46 10.65
N ALA A 36 -3.66 14.69 11.07
CA ALA A 36 -3.95 15.41 12.30
C ALA A 36 -3.72 14.53 13.54
N THR A 37 -3.98 13.23 13.44
CA THR A 37 -3.82 12.27 14.54
C THR A 37 -2.58 11.37 14.38
N GLY A 38 -1.98 11.33 13.19
CA GLY A 38 -0.90 10.40 12.84
C GLY A 38 -1.36 8.94 12.81
N MET A 39 -2.67 8.69 12.92
CA MET A 39 -3.22 7.34 12.95
C MET A 39 -3.58 6.86 11.55
N VAL A 40 -3.18 5.63 11.27
CA VAL A 40 -3.49 4.92 10.05
C VAL A 40 -4.64 3.93 10.33
N GLY A 41 -5.67 3.91 9.49
CA GLY A 41 -6.72 2.87 9.56
C GLY A 41 -7.83 3.10 10.58
N VAL A 42 -7.96 4.31 11.16
CA VAL A 42 -9.08 4.66 12.08
C VAL A 42 -10.38 4.93 11.33
N ALA A 43 -10.31 5.45 10.09
CA ALA A 43 -11.48 5.64 9.25
C ALA A 43 -11.20 5.35 7.76
N PRO A 44 -10.75 4.16 7.38
CA PRO A 44 -10.61 3.83 5.98
C PRO A 44 -12.01 3.53 5.47
N ARG A 45 -12.70 4.52 4.88
CA ARG A 45 -13.79 4.27 3.93
C ARG A 45 -13.21 3.69 2.64
N ILE A 46 -12.41 2.63 2.77
CA ILE A 46 -11.72 1.98 1.67
C ILE A 46 -12.53 0.73 1.35
N SER A 47 -13.15 0.73 0.18
CA SER A 47 -13.82 -0.47 -0.33
C SER A 47 -12.78 -1.48 -0.80
N TRP A 48 -13.15 -2.76 -0.74
CA TRP A 48 -12.31 -3.85 -1.24
C TRP A 48 -12.03 -3.72 -2.75
N GLN A 49 -12.98 -3.16 -3.49
CA GLN A 49 -12.83 -2.84 -4.90
C GLN A 49 -11.71 -1.81 -5.14
N ALA A 50 -11.70 -0.72 -4.37
CA ALA A 50 -10.71 0.33 -4.54
C ALA A 50 -9.29 -0.16 -4.21
N LEU A 51 -9.12 -1.03 -3.20
CA LEU A 51 -7.84 -1.68 -2.91
C LEU A 51 -7.34 -2.51 -4.09
N ARG A 52 -8.25 -3.27 -4.70
CA ARG A 52 -7.92 -4.12 -5.85
C ARG A 52 -7.47 -3.29 -7.04
N GLU A 53 -8.09 -2.14 -7.28
CA GLU A 53 -7.71 -1.22 -8.35
C GLU A 53 -6.36 -0.55 -8.08
N TRP A 54 -6.07 -0.16 -6.83
CA TRP A 54 -4.82 0.55 -6.50
C TRP A 54 -3.58 -0.36 -6.42
N ILE A 55 -3.76 -1.62 -6.08
CA ILE A 55 -2.66 -2.60 -5.92
C ILE A 55 -2.65 -3.57 -7.12
N TYR A 56 -3.42 -3.26 -8.17
CA TYR A 56 -3.40 -4.06 -9.38
C TYR A 56 -1.98 -4.07 -9.96
N VAL A 57 -1.39 -5.26 -9.99
CA VAL A 57 -0.13 -5.54 -10.68
C VAL A 57 -0.50 -6.15 -12.02
N GLU A 58 -0.13 -5.46 -13.10
CA GLU A 58 -0.32 -5.99 -14.45
C GLU A 58 0.40 -7.35 -14.55
N PRO A 59 -0.31 -8.43 -14.90
CA PRO A 59 0.35 -9.71 -15.14
C PRO A 59 1.30 -9.55 -16.32
N LEU A 60 2.51 -10.09 -16.17
CA LEU A 60 3.47 -10.16 -17.26
C LEU A 60 2.86 -11.01 -18.38
N LEU A 61 2.36 -10.34 -19.42
CA LEU A 61 1.97 -10.97 -20.69
C LEU A 61 3.25 -11.47 -21.36
N ILE A 62 3.80 -12.56 -20.84
CA ILE A 62 4.69 -13.39 -21.63
C ILE A 62 3.75 -14.14 -22.55
N CYS A 63 3.68 -13.71 -23.80
CA CYS A 63 2.99 -14.38 -24.87
C CYS A 63 3.33 -15.88 -24.83
N THR A 64 2.44 -16.71 -24.30
CA THR A 64 2.38 -18.12 -24.64
C THR A 64 1.72 -18.21 -26.02
N GLU A 65 2.43 -17.72 -27.03
CA GLU A 65 2.16 -18.12 -28.40
C GLU A 65 2.87 -19.47 -28.56
N SER A 66 2.07 -20.54 -28.43
CA SER A 66 2.43 -21.92 -28.81
C SER A 66 1.91 -22.20 -30.21
#